data_AF-A0A2V2WMH2-F1
#
_entry.id   AF-A0A2V2WMH2-F1
#
_cell.length_a   1.000
_cell.length_b   1.000
_cell.length_c   1.000
_cell.angle_alpha   90.00
_cell.angle_beta   90.00
_cell.angle_gamma   90.00
#
_symmetry.space_group_name_H-M   'P 1'
#
loop_
_entity.id
_entity.type
_entity.pdbx_description
1 polymer ?
#
loop_
_entity_poly.entity_id
_entity_poly.type
_entity_poly.pdbx_seq_one_letter_code
_entity_poly.pdbx_strand_id
1 'polypeptide(L)'
;MSLPCTNSLLSRVTSIEKAAEVAKKAAPKVVELSEEAKTLPPHVRGVTDPTKLNAQTPFFKCPPWAGLPAVACHLQCSRDGVPLPSFGLERFPFYLFGRSRVCDYVLEHPSISSIHAVLVFHGDQQCFVLMDLGSTNGTKLNGSRIEKKRPLPVPIGSCIQFGFSTRMYKLSRGPPPSSKRLREERGEKAVVEEKAGNMHSGNVDVNSRLVGDVASSSTPIAAKTADETQGDEAFVAGTENHQREVNVAKRENGVSAVVATPYPPHSSSSLAVTATAMDVTKQPGTVTASDPLPPVTPPPPVKRHLYQVLIKHKDVRRPVSLAPRNKGDKITRSKLDALTLAEAIRARHGDQTSVWSLDEFTAVVREYSECGSAKRDGDLGMVESGTYTEKFGAAAFSLGCGMVSAPVETELGVHLIYRAE
;
A
#
# COMPACT_ATOMS: atom_id res chain seq x y z
N MET A 1 17.88 -25.35 37.48
CA MET A 1 16.45 -25.32 37.12
C MET A 1 16.28 -24.33 35.99
N SER A 2 15.92 -24.76 34.78
CA SER A 2 15.55 -23.85 33.68
C SER A 2 14.04 -23.91 33.47
N LEU A 3 13.41 -22.73 33.39
CA LEU A 3 11.99 -22.61 33.05
C LEU A 3 11.87 -22.47 31.52
N PRO A 4 10.92 -23.17 30.86
CA PRO A 4 10.68 -22.98 29.44
C PRO A 4 9.88 -21.70 29.19
N CYS A 5 10.37 -20.86 28.27
CA CYS A 5 9.66 -19.66 27.83
C CYS A 5 8.65 -20.02 26.73
N THR A 6 7.35 -19.97 27.03
CA THR A 6 6.29 -20.27 26.07
C THR A 6 5.88 -19.00 25.30
N ASN A 7 6.05 -19.03 23.98
CA ASN A 7 5.83 -17.86 23.13
C ASN A 7 4.34 -17.75 22.76
N SER A 8 3.64 -16.77 23.34
CA SER A 8 2.19 -16.58 23.17
C SER A 8 1.86 -15.90 21.82
N LEU A 9 1.83 -16.71 20.75
CA LEU A 9 1.40 -16.28 19.42
C LEU A 9 -0.06 -16.69 19.17
N LEU A 10 -0.96 -15.69 19.16
CA LEU A 10 -2.36 -15.86 18.78
C LEU A 10 -2.50 -16.40 17.35
N SER A 11 -3.27 -17.49 17.20
CA SER A 11 -3.55 -18.13 15.91
C SER A 11 -4.41 -17.21 15.02
N ARG A 12 -4.10 -17.18 13.72
CA ARG A 12 -4.87 -16.38 12.74
C ARG A 12 -6.15 -17.12 12.34
N VAL A 13 -7.28 -16.44 12.48
CA VAL A 13 -8.60 -16.90 12.01
C VAL A 13 -8.60 -17.01 10.47
N THR A 14 -9.28 -18.04 9.96
CA THR A 14 -9.41 -18.33 8.54
C THR A 14 -10.17 -17.22 7.79
N SER A 15 -9.68 -16.88 6.59
CA SER A 15 -10.34 -15.89 5.73
C SER A 15 -11.35 -16.57 4.81
N ILE A 16 -12.62 -16.16 4.88
CA ILE A 16 -13.66 -16.61 3.96
C ILE A 16 -13.42 -15.97 2.60
N GLU A 17 -13.29 -16.78 1.56
CA GLU A 17 -13.13 -16.31 0.19
C GLU A 17 -14.46 -15.81 -0.38
N LYS A 18 -14.42 -14.63 -1.02
CA LYS A 18 -15.37 -14.24 -2.07
C LYS A 18 -14.58 -13.85 -3.30
N ALA A 19 -14.62 -14.69 -4.32
CA ALA A 19 -14.09 -14.37 -5.63
C ALA A 19 -14.89 -13.22 -6.25
N ALA A 20 -14.19 -12.23 -6.80
CA ALA A 20 -14.77 -11.21 -7.66
C ALA A 20 -14.21 -11.41 -9.07
N GLU A 21 -15.09 -11.81 -9.98
CA GLU A 21 -14.75 -12.05 -11.39
C GLU A 21 -14.44 -10.73 -12.09
N VAL A 22 -13.37 -10.68 -12.89
CA VAL A 22 -12.92 -9.48 -13.60
C VAL A 22 -13.19 -9.64 -15.09
N ALA A 23 -14.32 -9.10 -15.54
CA ALA A 23 -14.70 -9.09 -16.94
C ALA A 23 -13.78 -8.22 -17.81
N LYS A 24 -13.64 -8.57 -19.10
CA LYS A 24 -12.90 -7.78 -20.10
C LYS A 24 -13.45 -6.35 -20.16
N LYS A 25 -12.57 -5.35 -20.04
CA LYS A 25 -12.96 -3.95 -20.07
C LYS A 25 -13.30 -3.54 -21.52
N ALA A 26 -14.59 -3.35 -21.80
CA ALA A 26 -15.06 -2.81 -23.07
C ALA A 26 -14.54 -1.39 -23.32
N ALA A 27 -14.61 -0.92 -24.57
CA ALA A 27 -14.37 0.47 -24.94
C ALA A 27 -15.18 1.42 -24.03
N PRO A 28 -14.65 2.61 -23.68
CA PRO A 28 -15.34 3.53 -22.79
C PRO A 28 -16.63 4.00 -23.45
N LYS A 29 -17.75 3.38 -23.07
CA LYS A 29 -19.08 3.95 -23.29
C LYS A 29 -19.10 5.33 -22.64
N VAL A 30 -19.72 6.31 -23.29
CA VAL A 30 -19.98 7.60 -22.65
C VAL A 30 -20.90 7.31 -21.45
N VAL A 31 -20.34 7.37 -20.25
CA VAL A 31 -21.09 7.10 -19.01
C VAL A 31 -21.82 8.37 -18.64
N GLU A 32 -23.13 8.38 -18.87
CA GLU A 32 -23.99 9.46 -18.41
C GLU A 32 -23.97 9.52 -16.87
N LEU A 33 -23.98 10.75 -16.33
CA LEU A 33 -24.07 10.98 -14.90
C LEU A 33 -25.48 10.64 -14.40
N SER A 34 -25.60 9.96 -13.25
CA SER A 34 -26.90 9.77 -12.60
C SER A 34 -27.50 11.11 -12.18
N GLU A 35 -28.82 11.21 -12.03
CA GLU A 35 -29.47 12.48 -11.64
C GLU A 35 -28.88 13.06 -10.34
N GLU A 36 -28.54 12.20 -9.38
CA GLU A 36 -27.90 12.60 -8.12
C GLU A 36 -26.41 12.94 -8.26
N ALA A 37 -25.73 12.46 -9.31
CA ALA A 37 -24.39 12.92 -9.66
C ALA A 37 -24.44 14.26 -10.43
N LYS A 38 -25.55 14.58 -11.10
CA LYS A 38 -25.77 15.89 -11.75
C LYS A 38 -25.99 17.02 -10.73
N THR A 39 -26.56 16.74 -9.55
CA THR A 39 -26.74 17.75 -8.47
C THR A 39 -25.44 18.14 -7.76
N LEU A 40 -24.34 17.40 -7.99
CA LEU A 40 -23.04 17.74 -7.42
C LEU A 40 -22.47 19.04 -8.05
N PRO A 41 -21.70 19.84 -7.29
CA PRO A 41 -21.13 21.09 -7.80
C PRO A 41 -20.32 20.89 -9.09
N PRO A 42 -20.36 21.86 -10.03
CA PRO A 42 -19.77 21.71 -11.37
C PRO A 42 -18.25 21.45 -11.34
N HIS A 43 -17.55 22.00 -10.34
CA HIS A 43 -16.11 21.77 -10.15
C HIS A 43 -15.78 20.32 -9.75
N VAL A 44 -16.70 19.59 -9.12
CA VAL A 44 -16.53 18.15 -8.84
C VAL A 44 -16.77 17.36 -10.13
N ARG A 45 -17.91 17.61 -10.78
CA ARG A 45 -18.34 16.93 -12.01
C ARG A 45 -17.33 17.02 -13.16
N GLY A 46 -16.58 18.12 -13.26
CA GLY A 46 -15.55 18.31 -14.29
C GLY A 46 -14.19 17.66 -14.01
N VAL A 47 -13.91 17.26 -12.76
CA VAL A 47 -12.58 16.76 -12.34
C VAL A 47 -12.58 15.26 -12.06
N THR A 48 -13.71 14.68 -11.64
CA THR A 48 -13.83 13.23 -11.36
C THR A 48 -14.39 12.44 -12.55
N ASP A 49 -13.84 11.24 -12.78
CA ASP A 49 -14.40 10.26 -13.73
C ASP A 49 -15.90 10.01 -13.43
N PRO A 50 -16.82 10.18 -14.40
CA PRO A 50 -18.26 9.99 -14.19
C PRO A 50 -18.60 8.57 -13.70
N THR A 51 -17.82 7.56 -14.10
CA THR A 51 -17.95 6.18 -13.64
C THR A 51 -17.68 6.07 -12.14
N LYS A 52 -16.68 6.81 -11.64
CA LYS A 52 -16.35 6.86 -10.22
C LYS A 52 -17.42 7.61 -9.45
N LEU A 53 -17.87 8.74 -9.98
CA LEU A 53 -18.87 9.60 -9.35
C LEU A 53 -20.20 8.86 -9.16
N ASN A 54 -20.73 8.24 -10.22
CA ASN A 54 -21.92 7.39 -10.16
C ASN A 54 -21.76 6.22 -9.18
N ALA A 55 -20.55 5.67 -9.00
CA ALA A 55 -20.28 4.60 -8.04
C ALA A 55 -20.13 5.09 -6.58
N GLN A 56 -19.96 6.39 -6.34
CA GLN A 56 -19.93 6.99 -4.99
C GLN A 56 -21.34 7.33 -4.49
N THR A 57 -22.22 7.80 -5.37
CA THR A 57 -23.54 8.35 -5.01
C THR A 57 -24.44 7.43 -4.17
N PRO A 58 -24.47 6.10 -4.35
CA PRO A 58 -25.26 5.19 -3.50
C PRO A 58 -24.81 5.15 -2.04
N PHE A 59 -23.56 5.54 -1.75
CA PHE A 59 -22.98 5.46 -0.41
C PHE A 59 -23.05 6.78 0.36
N PHE A 60 -22.98 7.91 -0.35
CA PHE A 60 -23.02 9.24 0.25
C PHE A 60 -23.55 10.27 -0.75
N LYS A 61 -24.51 11.10 -0.30
CA LYS A 61 -25.01 12.25 -1.05
C LYS A 61 -24.39 13.51 -0.47
N CYS A 62 -23.79 14.34 -1.32
CA CYS A 62 -23.20 15.61 -0.90
C CYS A 62 -24.29 16.54 -0.35
N PRO A 63 -24.21 17.00 0.91
CA PRO A 63 -25.20 17.93 1.45
C PRO A 63 -25.03 19.33 0.86
N PRO A 64 -26.09 20.16 0.81
CA PRO A 64 -26.05 21.47 0.17
C PRO A 64 -25.14 22.49 0.89
N TRP A 65 -24.89 22.29 2.18
CA TRP A 65 -23.97 23.10 2.99
C TRP A 65 -22.48 22.73 2.79
N ALA A 66 -22.18 21.69 2.01
CA ALA A 66 -20.80 21.28 1.74
C ALA A 66 -20.13 22.27 0.78
N GLY A 67 -18.99 22.81 1.20
CA GLY A 67 -18.22 23.81 0.44
C GLY A 67 -16.78 23.38 0.22
N LEU A 68 -15.98 24.24 -0.40
CA LEU A 68 -14.52 24.09 -0.45
C LEU A 68 -13.86 24.89 0.68
N PRO A 69 -12.75 24.40 1.28
CA PRO A 69 -12.02 25.16 2.28
C PRO A 69 -11.31 26.36 1.66
N ALA A 70 -11.52 27.56 2.21
CA ALA A 70 -10.85 28.79 1.76
C ALA A 70 -9.33 28.76 2.02
N VAL A 71 -8.88 27.95 2.98
CA VAL A 71 -7.47 27.74 3.32
C VAL A 71 -7.09 26.31 2.98
N ALA A 72 -6.01 26.11 2.21
CA ALA A 72 -5.49 24.78 1.91
C ALA A 72 -5.30 23.96 3.21
N CYS A 73 -5.78 22.72 3.20
CA CYS A 73 -5.73 21.81 4.34
C CYS A 73 -5.33 20.41 3.86
N HIS A 74 -4.73 19.61 4.75
CA HIS A 74 -4.34 18.24 4.45
C HIS A 74 -4.45 17.33 5.67
N LEU A 75 -4.57 16.03 5.44
CA LEU A 75 -4.35 15.01 6.48
C LEU A 75 -2.89 14.57 6.43
N GLN A 76 -2.12 14.93 7.45
CA GLN A 76 -0.79 14.40 7.68
C GLN A 76 -0.92 12.94 8.15
N CYS A 77 -0.50 12.00 7.30
CA CYS A 77 -0.51 10.58 7.65
C CYS A 77 0.78 10.23 8.40
N SER A 78 0.68 9.46 9.48
CA SER A 78 1.82 8.86 10.16
C SER A 78 1.52 7.41 10.55
N ARG A 79 2.55 6.57 10.63
CA ARG A 79 2.45 5.18 11.08
C ARG A 79 3.62 4.88 11.99
N ASP A 80 3.35 4.49 13.22
CA ASP A 80 4.37 4.13 14.22
C ASP A 80 5.43 5.24 14.39
N GLY A 81 4.97 6.51 14.42
CA GLY A 81 5.81 7.72 14.47
C GLY A 81 6.39 8.19 13.13
N VAL A 82 6.48 7.30 12.12
CA VAL A 82 7.05 7.64 10.80
C VAL A 82 6.03 8.43 9.95
N PRO A 83 6.37 9.63 9.45
CA PRO A 83 5.48 10.38 8.56
C PRO A 83 5.36 9.71 7.19
N LEU A 84 4.16 9.77 6.62
CA LEU A 84 3.78 9.19 5.34
C LEU A 84 3.21 10.28 4.42
N PRO A 85 3.05 10.00 3.11
CA PRO A 85 2.44 10.96 2.17
C PRO A 85 1.09 11.47 2.68
N SER A 86 0.94 12.80 2.68
CA SER A 86 -0.24 13.49 3.19
C SER A 86 -1.37 13.55 2.15
N PHE A 87 -2.61 13.66 2.60
CA PHE A 87 -3.80 13.71 1.74
C PHE A 87 -4.33 15.14 1.66
N GLY A 88 -4.25 15.78 0.49
CA GLY A 88 -4.76 17.15 0.27
C GLY A 88 -6.29 17.23 0.23
N LEU A 89 -6.87 18.12 1.03
CA LEU A 89 -8.31 18.30 1.21
C LEU A 89 -8.89 19.52 0.46
N GLU A 90 -8.13 20.09 -0.48
CA GLU A 90 -8.43 21.35 -1.15
C GLU A 90 -9.30 21.25 -2.42
N ARG A 91 -9.50 20.05 -2.98
CA ARG A 91 -10.07 19.87 -4.33
C ARG A 91 -11.56 19.52 -4.38
N PHE A 92 -12.09 18.95 -3.31
CA PHE A 92 -13.46 18.42 -3.28
C PHE A 92 -14.17 18.79 -1.97
N PRO A 93 -15.51 18.98 -1.99
CA PRO A 93 -16.27 19.33 -0.79
C PRO A 93 -16.42 18.16 0.20
N PHE A 94 -16.17 16.93 -0.25
CA PHE A 94 -16.08 15.74 0.61
C PHE A 94 -15.06 14.74 0.07
N TYR A 95 -14.66 13.82 0.95
CA TYR A 95 -13.68 12.76 0.69
C TYR A 95 -14.12 11.45 1.34
N LEU A 96 -14.20 10.39 0.55
CA LEU A 96 -14.50 9.04 1.02
C LEU A 96 -13.23 8.27 1.39
N PHE A 97 -13.28 7.59 2.53
CA PHE A 97 -12.20 6.76 3.08
C PHE A 97 -12.67 5.30 3.19
N GLY A 98 -11.83 4.36 2.75
CA GLY A 98 -12.14 2.93 2.82
C GLY A 98 -11.20 2.05 1.99
N ARG A 99 -11.43 0.73 1.97
CA ARG A 99 -10.64 -0.20 1.13
C ARG A 99 -11.05 -0.20 -0.36
N SER A 100 -12.24 0.29 -0.70
CA SER A 100 -12.75 0.25 -2.07
C SER A 100 -12.08 1.28 -2.97
N ARG A 101 -11.92 0.97 -4.26
CA ARG A 101 -11.39 1.91 -5.26
C ARG A 101 -12.35 3.05 -5.62
N VAL A 102 -13.62 2.96 -5.21
CA VAL A 102 -14.57 4.07 -5.33
C VAL A 102 -14.30 5.17 -4.31
N CYS A 103 -13.55 4.90 -3.23
CA CYS A 103 -13.12 5.93 -2.28
C CYS A 103 -12.11 6.90 -2.91
N ASP A 104 -11.96 8.08 -2.33
CA ASP A 104 -10.97 9.08 -2.74
C ASP A 104 -9.60 8.77 -2.12
N TYR A 105 -9.62 8.34 -0.86
CA TYR A 105 -8.46 7.79 -0.18
C TYR A 105 -8.66 6.30 0.11
N VAL A 106 -8.01 5.49 -0.71
CA VAL A 106 -7.96 4.03 -0.56
C VAL A 106 -7.00 3.68 0.57
N LEU A 107 -7.51 3.07 1.63
CA LEU A 107 -6.77 2.77 2.86
C LEU A 107 -6.37 1.29 2.94
N GLU A 108 -5.08 1.04 3.15
CA GLU A 108 -4.50 -0.30 3.20
C GLU A 108 -4.54 -0.90 4.62
N HIS A 109 -5.70 -1.39 5.05
CA HIS A 109 -5.81 -2.21 6.27
C HIS A 109 -7.04 -3.14 6.25
N PRO A 110 -6.92 -4.43 6.60
CA PRO A 110 -8.03 -5.40 6.49
C PRO A 110 -9.23 -5.07 7.38
N SER A 111 -9.03 -4.41 8.53
CA SER A 111 -10.11 -4.04 9.44
C SER A 111 -10.86 -2.75 9.05
N ILE A 112 -10.44 -2.05 7.98
CA ILE A 112 -11.15 -0.89 7.44
C ILE A 112 -12.22 -1.39 6.45
N SER A 113 -13.50 -1.10 6.68
CA SER A 113 -14.59 -1.38 5.74
C SER A 113 -14.35 -0.84 4.31
N SER A 114 -15.00 -1.45 3.32
CA SER A 114 -14.83 -1.08 1.89
C SER A 114 -15.17 0.39 1.64
N ILE A 115 -16.28 0.85 2.20
CA ILE A 115 -16.58 2.25 2.50
C ILE A 115 -16.57 2.33 4.03
N HIS A 116 -15.82 3.26 4.63
CA HIS A 116 -15.60 3.31 6.08
C HIS A 116 -16.12 4.60 6.70
N ALA A 117 -15.69 5.75 6.16
CA ALA A 117 -16.05 7.07 6.64
C ALA A 117 -16.03 8.09 5.51
N VAL A 118 -16.68 9.22 5.73
CA VAL A 118 -16.60 10.41 4.87
C VAL A 118 -16.16 11.61 5.71
N LEU A 119 -15.30 12.44 5.14
CA LEU A 119 -14.96 13.76 5.66
C LEU A 119 -15.54 14.80 4.71
N VAL A 120 -16.39 15.69 5.22
CA VAL A 120 -17.07 16.76 4.47
C VAL A 120 -16.55 18.10 4.97
N PHE A 121 -16.34 19.08 4.11
CA PHE A 121 -16.07 20.45 4.55
C PHE A 121 -17.37 21.26 4.60
N HIS A 122 -17.70 21.81 5.77
CA HIS A 122 -18.88 22.64 5.96
C HIS A 122 -18.56 24.09 5.56
N GLY A 123 -19.25 24.61 4.54
CA GLY A 123 -19.02 25.96 4.01
C GLY A 123 -19.23 27.04 5.07
N ASP A 124 -20.41 27.09 5.67
CA ASP A 124 -20.78 28.17 6.60
C ASP A 124 -19.96 28.15 7.90
N GLN A 125 -19.75 26.96 8.47
CA GLN A 125 -19.01 26.78 9.72
C GLN A 125 -17.48 26.75 9.54
N GLN A 126 -16.98 26.78 8.30
CA GLN A 126 -15.55 26.70 7.94
C GLN A 126 -14.79 25.56 8.65
N CYS A 127 -15.43 24.41 8.82
CA CYS A 127 -14.93 23.28 9.59
C CYS A 127 -15.06 21.96 8.82
N PHE A 128 -14.22 20.97 9.14
CA PHE A 128 -14.39 19.62 8.63
C PHE A 128 -15.35 18.83 9.53
N VAL A 129 -16.19 18.00 8.92
CA VAL A 129 -17.17 17.13 9.58
C VAL A 129 -16.89 15.69 9.17
N LEU A 130 -16.58 14.84 10.14
CA LEU A 130 -16.33 13.41 9.95
C LEU A 130 -17.58 12.62 10.28
N MET A 131 -17.91 11.63 9.46
CA MET A 131 -18.99 10.68 9.71
C MET A 131 -18.52 9.26 9.39
N ASP A 132 -18.63 8.34 10.36
CA ASP A 132 -18.45 6.91 10.13
C ASP A 132 -19.70 6.34 9.43
N LEU A 133 -19.51 5.72 8.26
CA LEU A 133 -20.62 5.28 7.39
C LEU A 133 -21.20 3.90 7.78
N GLY A 134 -20.99 3.46 9.03
CA GLY A 134 -21.45 2.17 9.52
C GLY A 134 -20.36 1.09 9.56
N SER A 135 -19.09 1.50 9.68
CA SER A 135 -17.94 0.62 9.62
C SER A 135 -17.99 -0.48 10.70
N THR A 136 -17.35 -1.63 10.43
CA THR A 136 -17.37 -2.77 11.35
C THR A 136 -16.59 -2.44 12.63
N ASN A 137 -15.34 -2.02 12.47
CA ASN A 137 -14.39 -1.80 13.57
C ASN A 137 -14.42 -0.38 14.14
N GLY A 138 -15.18 0.54 13.53
CA GLY A 138 -15.33 1.93 13.97
C GLY A 138 -14.20 2.85 13.53
N THR A 139 -14.52 4.13 13.51
CA THR A 139 -13.56 5.24 13.41
C THR A 139 -13.26 5.78 14.81
N LYS A 140 -12.06 6.33 15.02
CA LYS A 140 -11.67 7.06 16.22
C LYS A 140 -11.23 8.48 15.88
N LEU A 141 -11.54 9.41 16.76
CA LEU A 141 -11.14 10.82 16.71
C LEU A 141 -10.45 11.16 18.04
N ASN A 142 -9.22 11.64 17.98
CA ASN A 142 -8.38 11.94 19.15
C ASN A 142 -8.26 10.75 20.14
N GLY A 143 -8.19 9.53 19.60
CA GLY A 143 -8.12 8.28 20.35
C GLY A 143 -9.48 7.69 20.77
N SER A 144 -10.49 8.55 20.97
CA SER A 144 -11.86 8.15 21.34
C SER A 144 -12.63 7.60 20.13
N ARG A 145 -13.37 6.48 20.32
CA ARG A 145 -14.22 5.92 19.26
C ARG A 145 -15.45 6.80 19.04
N ILE A 146 -15.78 7.09 17.79
CA ILE A 146 -16.96 7.89 17.44
C ILE A 146 -18.19 7.02 17.15
N GLU A 147 -19.37 7.61 17.31
CA GLU A 147 -20.65 6.99 16.96
C GLU A 147 -20.81 6.83 15.44
N LYS A 148 -21.48 5.75 15.02
CA LYS A 148 -21.74 5.47 13.60
C LYS A 148 -22.87 6.35 13.10
N LYS A 149 -22.79 6.80 11.84
CA LYS A 149 -23.75 7.68 11.15
C LYS A 149 -24.00 9.05 11.80
N ARG A 150 -23.22 9.42 12.82
CA ARG A 150 -23.27 10.74 13.45
C ARG A 150 -22.22 11.66 12.81
N PRO A 151 -22.60 12.85 12.30
CA PRO A 151 -21.62 13.86 11.90
C PRO A 151 -20.97 14.46 13.15
N LEU A 152 -19.64 14.56 13.15
CA LEU A 152 -18.87 15.19 14.23
C LEU A 152 -17.87 16.19 13.66
N PRO A 153 -17.76 17.41 14.22
CA PRO A 153 -16.77 18.38 13.80
C PRO A 153 -15.36 17.89 14.15
N VAL A 154 -14.43 18.06 13.21
CA VAL A 154 -13.01 17.75 13.34
C VAL A 154 -12.24 19.07 13.31
N PRO A 155 -11.89 19.66 14.46
CA PRO A 155 -11.05 20.83 14.49
C PRO A 155 -9.62 20.48 14.03
N ILE A 156 -8.94 21.46 13.44
CA ILE A 156 -7.55 21.33 13.01
C ILE A 156 -6.65 20.96 14.20
N GLY A 157 -5.68 20.10 13.95
CA GLY A 157 -4.85 19.46 14.97
C GLY A 157 -5.36 18.08 15.39
N SER A 158 -6.64 17.75 15.14
CA SER A 158 -7.23 16.46 15.52
C SER A 158 -6.66 15.29 14.73
N CYS A 159 -6.53 14.14 15.39
CA CYS A 159 -6.05 12.88 14.84
C CYS A 159 -7.20 11.90 14.59
N ILE A 160 -7.41 11.51 13.33
CA ILE A 160 -8.37 10.48 12.93
C ILE A 160 -7.64 9.13 12.82
N GLN A 161 -8.28 8.04 13.22
CA GLN A 161 -7.79 6.67 13.06
C GLN A 161 -8.94 5.76 12.58
N PHE A 162 -8.68 4.92 11.57
CA PHE A 162 -9.71 4.07 10.95
C PHE A 162 -9.52 2.60 11.32
N GLY A 163 -10.57 1.99 11.89
CA GLY A 163 -10.57 0.62 12.38
C GLY A 163 -9.44 0.35 13.38
N PHE A 164 -8.60 -0.62 13.06
CA PHE A 164 -7.43 -1.03 13.87
C PHE A 164 -6.10 -0.73 13.14
N SER A 165 -6.09 0.17 12.16
CA SER A 165 -4.83 0.57 11.52
C SER A 165 -3.96 1.34 12.51
N THR A 166 -2.65 1.08 12.55
CA THR A 166 -1.69 1.94 13.27
C THR A 166 -1.43 3.28 12.58
N ARG A 167 -2.04 3.51 11.41
CA ARG A 167 -1.99 4.80 10.71
C ARG A 167 -2.90 5.82 11.39
N MET A 168 -2.33 6.96 11.74
CA MET A 168 -3.02 8.15 12.22
C MET A 168 -3.04 9.22 11.13
N TYR A 169 -4.12 10.00 11.08
CA TYR A 169 -4.36 11.06 10.10
C TYR A 169 -4.62 12.36 10.85
N LYS A 170 -3.60 13.20 11.02
CA LYS A 170 -3.72 14.49 11.69
C LYS A 170 -4.20 15.55 10.71
N LEU A 171 -5.31 16.21 11.01
CA LEU A 171 -5.80 17.33 10.20
C LEU A 171 -4.92 18.57 10.42
N SER A 172 -4.38 19.12 9.35
CA SER A 172 -3.45 20.25 9.37
C SER A 172 -3.87 21.33 8.36
N ARG A 173 -3.67 22.61 8.72
CA ARG A 173 -3.74 23.75 7.78
C ARG A 173 -2.44 23.85 6.98
N GLY A 174 -2.52 24.53 5.83
CA GLY A 174 -1.45 24.71 4.88
C GLY A 174 -1.44 23.64 3.78
N PRO A 175 -0.69 23.86 2.69
CA PRO A 175 -0.45 22.84 1.68
C PRO A 175 0.20 21.60 2.33
N PRO A 176 -0.02 20.39 1.79
CA PRO A 176 0.67 19.20 2.28
C PRO A 176 2.18 19.42 2.19
N PRO A 177 2.97 19.05 3.23
CA PRO A 177 4.42 19.19 3.18
C PRO A 177 4.93 18.43 1.96
N SER A 178 5.62 19.15 1.07
CA SER A 178 6.12 18.56 -0.18
C SER A 178 6.94 17.33 0.16
N SER A 179 6.63 16.17 -0.43
CA SER A 179 7.32 14.91 -0.14
C SER A 179 8.73 14.85 -0.77
N LYS A 180 9.47 15.97 -0.74
CA LYS A 180 10.91 15.93 -0.66
C LYS A 180 11.23 15.10 0.59
N ARG A 181 11.92 13.98 0.39
CA ARG A 181 12.60 13.32 1.51
C ARG A 181 13.41 14.39 2.23
N LEU A 182 13.39 14.38 3.57
CA LEU A 182 14.46 14.99 4.34
C LEU A 182 15.74 14.20 4.01
N ARG A 183 16.41 14.60 2.93
CA ARG A 183 17.86 14.44 2.82
C ARG A 183 18.40 15.31 3.94
N GLU A 184 19.11 14.69 4.88
CA GLU A 184 19.83 15.45 5.90
C GLU A 184 20.85 16.32 5.16
N GLU A 185 20.54 17.60 4.99
CA GLU A 185 21.52 18.60 4.57
C GLU A 185 22.37 18.99 5.78
N ARG A 186 23.14 18.01 6.26
CA ARG A 186 24.36 18.27 7.02
C ARG A 186 25.45 18.63 6.02
N GLY A 187 25.30 19.80 5.40
CA GLY A 187 26.21 20.37 4.42
C GLY A 187 26.52 21.81 4.81
N GLU A 188 27.80 22.10 5.05
CA GLU A 188 28.25 23.37 5.58
C GLU A 188 27.93 24.55 4.65
N LYS A 189 27.48 25.67 5.23
CA LYS A 189 27.78 27.04 4.78
C LYS A 189 27.27 28.07 5.81
N ALA A 190 28.16 28.43 6.73
CA ALA A 190 27.94 29.48 7.73
C ALA A 190 29.16 30.42 7.83
N VAL A 191 29.58 30.97 6.68
CA VAL A 191 30.39 32.20 6.48
C VAL A 191 29.90 32.68 5.09
N VAL A 192 29.42 33.90 4.87
CA VAL A 192 30.02 35.22 5.15
C VAL A 192 28.92 36.22 5.56
N GLU A 193 29.17 37.00 6.60
CA GLU A 193 28.39 38.19 6.96
C GLU A 193 28.83 39.45 6.18
N GLU A 194 27.92 40.42 6.18
CA GLU A 194 27.91 41.72 5.50
C GLU A 194 29.23 42.51 5.36
N LYS A 195 29.25 43.37 4.32
CA LYS A 195 29.52 44.80 4.56
C LYS A 195 28.79 45.74 3.57
N ALA A 196 27.85 46.51 4.13
CA ALA A 196 27.40 47.87 3.81
C ALA A 196 27.49 48.43 2.37
N GLY A 197 26.37 48.99 1.85
CA GLY A 197 26.34 49.62 0.52
C GLY A 197 25.15 50.52 0.14
N ASN A 198 24.46 51.12 1.12
CA ASN A 198 23.71 52.40 1.07
C ASN A 198 23.17 53.00 -0.27
N MET A 199 21.86 53.32 -0.26
CA MET A 199 21.19 54.54 -0.80
C MET A 199 20.62 54.66 -2.24
N HIS A 200 19.45 55.34 -2.27
CA HIS A 200 18.75 56.03 -3.38
C HIS A 200 18.20 55.19 -4.56
N SER A 201 17.07 55.48 -5.21
CA SER A 201 15.82 56.25 -4.97
C SER A 201 15.21 56.47 -6.37
N GLY A 202 13.90 56.35 -6.56
CA GLY A 202 13.27 56.73 -7.84
C GLY A 202 12.09 55.86 -8.20
N ASN A 203 10.92 56.16 -7.64
CA ASN A 203 9.65 55.60 -8.08
C ASN A 203 8.82 56.71 -8.71
N VAL A 204 8.36 56.50 -9.93
CA VAL A 204 7.66 57.40 -10.85
C VAL A 204 6.71 56.47 -11.62
N ASP A 205 5.39 56.68 -11.75
CA ASP A 205 4.54 57.88 -11.69
C ASP A 205 3.24 57.64 -10.89
N VAL A 206 2.60 58.74 -10.45
CA VAL A 206 1.18 58.76 -10.06
C VAL A 206 0.48 59.99 -10.66
N ASN A 207 -0.54 59.77 -11.48
CA ASN A 207 -1.63 60.72 -11.75
C ASN A 207 -2.88 59.88 -12.10
N SER A 208 -3.98 59.83 -11.34
CA SER A 208 -4.80 60.83 -10.62
C SER A 208 -6.01 61.33 -11.44
N ARG A 209 -7.13 61.60 -10.72
CA ARG A 209 -8.38 62.29 -11.13
C ARG A 209 -9.44 61.44 -11.88
N LEU A 210 -10.76 61.66 -11.69
CA LEU A 210 -11.57 62.41 -10.70
C LEU A 210 -13.04 61.90 -10.75
N VAL A 211 -13.66 61.66 -9.58
CA VAL A 211 -15.05 62.00 -9.14
C VAL A 211 -16.30 61.70 -9.99
N GLY A 212 -17.31 61.10 -9.31
CA GLY A 212 -18.76 61.36 -9.50
C GLY A 212 -19.54 60.31 -10.30
N ASP A 213 -20.83 60.02 -10.04
CA ASP A 213 -21.67 60.39 -8.88
C ASP A 213 -23.01 59.58 -8.89
N VAL A 214 -23.79 59.65 -7.79
CA VAL A 214 -25.29 59.52 -7.74
C VAL A 214 -26.00 58.15 -8.06
N ALA A 215 -26.35 57.46 -6.96
CA ALA A 215 -27.72 57.09 -6.50
C ALA A 215 -28.57 55.89 -7.03
N SER A 216 -29.59 55.59 -6.19
CA SER A 216 -30.84 54.82 -6.40
C SER A 216 -30.73 53.28 -6.34
N SER A 217 -31.28 52.58 -5.32
CA SER A 217 -32.70 52.34 -4.99
C SER A 217 -33.45 51.56 -6.10
N SER A 218 -34.26 50.52 -5.85
CA SER A 218 -34.93 50.06 -4.63
C SER A 218 -35.52 48.64 -4.80
N THR A 219 -35.75 47.93 -3.70
CA THR A 219 -36.78 46.85 -3.61
C THR A 219 -38.17 47.38 -3.97
N PRO A 220 -39.10 46.54 -4.47
CA PRO A 220 -40.19 46.03 -3.60
C PRO A 220 -40.70 44.60 -3.99
N ILE A 221 -41.15 43.75 -3.04
CA ILE A 221 -42.57 43.41 -2.66
C ILE A 221 -43.38 42.65 -3.75
N ALA A 222 -44.22 41.63 -3.50
CA ALA A 222 -44.39 40.65 -2.39
C ALA A 222 -45.49 39.59 -2.75
N ALA A 223 -45.59 38.54 -1.91
CA ALA A 223 -46.80 37.82 -1.45
C ALA A 223 -47.88 37.26 -2.42
N LYS A 224 -48.22 35.97 -2.22
CA LYS A 224 -49.55 35.37 -1.89
C LYS A 224 -49.44 33.82 -1.97
N THR A 225 -49.72 33.01 -0.94
CA THR A 225 -51.03 32.44 -0.49
C THR A 225 -51.82 31.76 -1.63
N ALA A 226 -52.44 30.57 -1.52
CA ALA A 226 -52.80 29.71 -0.38
C ALA A 226 -52.74 28.20 -0.85
N ASP A 227 -52.72 27.16 0.00
CA ASP A 227 -53.88 26.31 0.46
C ASP A 227 -54.59 25.53 -0.70
N GLU A 228 -55.16 24.31 -0.58
CA GLU A 228 -55.71 23.57 0.58
C GLU A 228 -55.99 22.09 0.17
N THR A 229 -56.00 21.12 1.12
CA THR A 229 -56.73 19.79 1.09
C THR A 229 -56.51 18.73 -0.03
N GLN A 230 -56.94 17.44 0.08
CA GLN A 230 -57.07 16.45 1.18
C GLN A 230 -57.55 15.08 0.62
N GLY A 231 -57.04 13.96 1.18
CA GLY A 231 -57.68 12.63 1.17
C GLY A 231 -57.66 11.82 -0.16
N ASP A 232 -57.98 10.51 -0.16
CA ASP A 232 -57.99 9.54 0.95
C ASP A 232 -58.14 8.08 0.40
N GLU A 233 -58.01 7.08 1.28
CA GLU A 233 -58.44 5.66 1.12
C GLU A 233 -57.72 4.73 0.10
N ALA A 234 -57.78 3.38 0.20
CA ALA A 234 -57.65 2.42 1.31
C ALA A 234 -57.76 0.97 0.78
N PHE A 235 -57.08 -0.01 1.42
CA PHE A 235 -57.34 -1.48 1.36
C PHE A 235 -57.20 -2.17 -0.04
N VAL A 236 -56.99 -3.49 -0.26
CA VAL A 236 -57.12 -4.78 0.47
C VAL A 236 -55.91 -5.66 0.03
N ALA A 237 -55.02 -6.17 0.87
CA ALA A 237 -55.00 -7.45 1.63
C ALA A 237 -55.07 -8.79 0.83
N GLY A 238 -54.18 -9.75 1.18
CA GLY A 238 -54.25 -11.18 0.83
C GLY A 238 -53.62 -11.59 -0.53
N THR A 239 -53.06 -12.80 -0.71
CA THR A 239 -52.74 -13.91 0.22
C THR A 239 -51.60 -14.78 -0.34
N GLU A 240 -50.86 -15.39 0.60
CA GLU A 240 -50.21 -16.72 0.58
C GLU A 240 -50.02 -17.51 -0.73
N ASN A 241 -48.82 -18.06 -0.91
CA ASN A 241 -48.70 -19.53 -1.07
C ASN A 241 -47.30 -20.05 -0.71
N HIS A 242 -47.24 -21.01 0.21
CA HIS A 242 -46.05 -21.78 0.59
C HIS A 242 -46.44 -23.26 0.57
N GLN A 243 -46.17 -23.96 -0.52
CA GLN A 243 -46.45 -25.39 -0.63
C GLN A 243 -45.16 -26.21 -0.45
N ARG A 244 -45.25 -27.29 0.34
CA ARG A 244 -44.19 -28.27 0.59
C ARG A 244 -44.26 -29.42 -0.43
N GLU A 245 -43.14 -30.08 -0.69
CA GLU A 245 -42.97 -31.54 -0.81
C GLU A 245 -41.45 -31.83 -0.71
N VAL A 246 -40.88 -32.56 0.27
CA VAL A 246 -41.01 -33.95 0.77
C VAL A 246 -39.99 -34.93 0.15
N ASN A 247 -39.10 -35.40 1.04
CA ASN A 247 -38.19 -36.56 1.04
C ASN A 247 -38.27 -37.62 -0.08
N VAL A 248 -37.09 -38.12 -0.50
CA VAL A 248 -36.74 -39.57 -0.48
C VAL A 248 -35.24 -39.74 -0.16
N ALA A 249 -34.87 -40.80 0.57
CA ALA A 249 -33.50 -41.15 0.95
C ALA A 249 -33.05 -42.52 0.39
N LYS A 250 -31.74 -42.75 0.24
CA LYS A 250 -31.03 -44.06 0.40
C LYS A 250 -29.50 -43.87 0.28
N ARG A 251 -28.74 -44.30 1.30
CA ARG A 251 -27.90 -45.54 1.39
C ARG A 251 -26.64 -45.52 0.52
N GLU A 252 -25.44 -45.44 1.12
CA GLU A 252 -24.69 -46.53 1.79
C GLU A 252 -24.07 -47.55 0.81
N ASN A 253 -22.76 -47.50 0.63
CA ASN A 253 -21.86 -48.56 1.16
C ASN A 253 -20.38 -48.16 0.98
N GLY A 254 -19.56 -48.49 1.98
CA GLY A 254 -18.10 -48.46 1.87
C GLY A 254 -17.53 -49.88 1.94
N VAL A 255 -16.27 -50.05 1.56
CA VAL A 255 -15.50 -51.30 1.75
C VAL A 255 -14.06 -50.96 2.13
N SER A 256 -13.65 -51.38 3.34
CA SER A 256 -12.24 -51.48 3.78
C SER A 256 -11.55 -52.67 3.07
N ALA A 257 -10.22 -52.86 3.03
CA ALA A 257 -9.38 -53.10 4.20
C ALA A 257 -7.91 -53.45 3.82
N VAL A 258 -6.95 -52.93 4.61
CA VAL A 258 -5.84 -53.59 5.36
C VAL A 258 -4.87 -54.60 4.69
N VAL A 259 -3.65 -54.66 5.27
CA VAL A 259 -2.55 -55.69 5.21
C VAL A 259 -1.34 -55.28 4.33
N ALA A 260 -0.06 -55.33 4.76
CA ALA A 260 0.58 -55.36 6.09
C ALA A 260 2.09 -54.97 6.02
N THR A 261 2.80 -54.98 7.17
CA THR A 261 4.27 -54.90 7.36
C THR A 261 4.84 -56.32 7.70
N PRO A 262 6.17 -56.66 7.67
CA PRO A 262 7.19 -56.17 8.64
C PRO A 262 8.72 -56.11 8.25
N TYR A 263 9.49 -55.28 8.99
CA TYR A 263 10.88 -55.35 9.56
C TYR A 263 11.88 -56.56 9.31
N PRO A 264 13.18 -56.55 9.75
CA PRO A 264 14.38 -55.75 9.37
C PRO A 264 15.70 -56.65 9.30
N PRO A 265 16.86 -56.36 9.98
CA PRO A 265 17.93 -55.34 9.80
C PRO A 265 19.36 -55.90 9.50
N HIS A 266 20.27 -55.07 8.97
CA HIS A 266 21.75 -55.23 9.05
C HIS A 266 22.42 -53.83 8.95
N SER A 267 23.62 -53.54 9.47
CA SER A 267 24.45 -54.13 10.53
C SER A 267 25.53 -53.10 10.93
N SER A 268 26.01 -53.14 12.17
CA SER A 268 27.10 -52.27 12.65
C SER A 268 28.49 -52.73 12.20
N SER A 269 29.45 -51.81 12.12
CA SER A 269 30.87 -52.12 12.27
C SER A 269 31.51 -51.19 13.30
N SER A 270 32.19 -51.81 14.27
CA SER A 270 32.99 -51.18 15.32
C SER A 270 34.37 -51.78 15.24
N LEU A 271 35.41 -50.96 15.38
CA LEU A 271 36.74 -51.42 15.75
C LEU A 271 37.33 -50.46 16.80
N ALA A 272 37.43 -50.95 18.02
CA ALA A 272 38.28 -50.40 19.06
C ALA A 272 39.51 -51.29 19.19
N VAL A 273 40.69 -50.69 19.39
CA VAL A 273 41.89 -51.41 19.83
C VAL A 273 42.52 -50.66 21.00
N THR A 274 42.64 -51.41 22.10
CA THR A 274 43.45 -51.20 23.31
C THR A 274 44.70 -50.33 23.11
N ALA A 275 44.93 -49.27 23.90
CA ALA A 275 45.25 -49.22 25.34
C ALA A 275 46.74 -49.50 25.68
N THR A 276 47.37 -48.59 26.44
CA THR A 276 48.27 -48.84 27.59
C THR A 276 48.62 -47.48 28.23
N ALA A 277 48.71 -47.43 29.56
CA ALA A 277 48.98 -46.21 30.34
C ALA A 277 50.48 -46.04 30.66
N MET A 278 50.92 -44.80 30.95
CA MET A 278 51.97 -44.51 31.94
C MET A 278 51.70 -43.17 32.65
N ASP A 279 51.98 -43.15 33.95
CA ASP A 279 51.88 -42.02 34.87
C ASP A 279 53.30 -41.55 35.25
N VAL A 280 53.56 -40.24 35.24
CA VAL A 280 54.71 -39.62 35.93
C VAL A 280 54.33 -38.22 36.42
N THR A 281 54.56 -37.97 37.70
CA THR A 281 54.27 -36.72 38.43
C THR A 281 55.48 -35.79 38.52
N LYS A 282 55.36 -34.49 38.20
CA LYS A 282 55.97 -33.37 38.98
C LYS A 282 55.54 -31.96 38.53
N GLN A 283 55.52 -31.05 39.51
CA GLN A 283 55.24 -29.59 39.41
C GLN A 283 56.54 -28.78 39.16
N PRO A 284 56.53 -27.43 39.23
CA PRO A 284 55.73 -26.44 38.48
C PRO A 284 56.61 -25.42 37.70
N GLY A 285 56.07 -24.74 36.68
CA GLY A 285 56.83 -23.81 35.83
C GLY A 285 56.06 -22.56 35.38
N THR A 286 56.27 -21.47 36.12
CA THR A 286 56.19 -20.04 35.81
C THR A 286 55.73 -19.56 34.41
N VAL A 287 54.60 -18.85 34.40
CA VAL A 287 54.05 -17.88 33.41
C VAL A 287 54.73 -17.63 32.04
N THR A 288 53.93 -17.76 30.98
CA THR A 288 53.63 -16.65 30.07
C THR A 288 52.22 -16.83 29.49
N ALA A 289 51.35 -15.83 29.63
CA ALA A 289 50.05 -15.84 28.97
C ALA A 289 50.25 -15.50 27.49
N SER A 290 49.79 -16.38 26.59
CA SER A 290 49.67 -16.04 25.18
C SER A 290 48.55 -15.01 25.00
N ASP A 291 48.86 -13.87 24.40
CA ASP A 291 47.87 -12.83 24.13
C ASP A 291 46.66 -13.40 23.35
N PRO A 292 45.42 -13.02 23.71
CA PRO A 292 44.25 -13.42 22.96
C PRO A 292 44.32 -12.79 21.56
N LEU A 293 44.17 -13.63 20.52
CA LEU A 293 44.03 -13.17 19.15
C LEU A 293 42.96 -12.07 19.09
N PRO A 294 43.21 -10.94 18.38
CA PRO A 294 42.22 -9.89 18.27
C PRO A 294 40.93 -10.46 17.67
N PRO A 295 39.75 -10.02 18.13
CA PRO A 295 38.49 -10.51 17.60
C PRO A 295 38.49 -10.25 16.09
N VAL A 296 38.32 -11.31 15.30
CA VAL A 296 38.14 -11.19 13.85
C VAL A 296 36.84 -10.43 13.62
N THR A 297 36.95 -9.11 13.48
CA THR A 297 35.84 -8.27 13.07
C THR A 297 35.33 -8.84 11.74
N PRO A 298 34.06 -9.21 11.62
CA PRO A 298 33.53 -9.68 10.35
C PRO A 298 33.79 -8.59 9.31
N PRO A 299 34.23 -8.96 8.09
CA PRO A 299 34.52 -7.97 7.05
C PRO A 299 33.28 -7.08 6.85
N PRO A 300 33.48 -5.76 6.65
CA PRO A 300 32.37 -4.82 6.58
C PRO A 300 31.35 -5.28 5.53
N PRO A 301 30.04 -5.18 5.80
CA PRO A 301 29.00 -5.78 4.96
C PRO A 301 29.10 -5.20 3.55
N VAL A 302 29.56 -6.03 2.61
CA VAL A 302 29.74 -5.66 1.21
C VAL A 302 28.38 -5.31 0.65
N LYS A 303 28.22 -4.04 0.23
CA LYS A 303 27.02 -3.57 -0.46
C LYS A 303 27.23 -3.72 -1.96
N ARG A 304 26.17 -4.05 -2.69
CA ARG A 304 26.18 -4.13 -4.15
C ARG A 304 24.97 -3.42 -4.71
N HIS A 305 25.13 -2.68 -5.82
CA HIS A 305 23.99 -2.11 -6.52
C HIS A 305 23.41 -3.17 -7.47
N LEU A 306 22.19 -3.63 -7.15
CA LEU A 306 21.55 -4.73 -7.85
C LEU A 306 20.27 -4.31 -8.58
N TYR A 307 20.03 -4.95 -9.71
CA TYR A 307 18.82 -4.85 -10.51
C TYR A 307 18.23 -6.26 -10.71
N GLN A 308 16.91 -6.36 -10.92
CA GLN A 308 16.27 -7.65 -11.20
C GLN A 308 15.19 -7.61 -12.30
N VAL A 309 15.18 -8.67 -13.11
CA VAL A 309 14.00 -9.13 -13.86
C VAL A 309 13.36 -10.24 -13.04
N LEU A 310 12.09 -10.09 -12.65
CA LEU A 310 11.32 -11.16 -12.01
C LEU A 310 10.24 -11.65 -12.96
N ILE A 311 10.33 -12.91 -13.37
CA ILE A 311 9.34 -13.61 -14.18
C ILE A 311 8.54 -14.52 -13.25
N LYS A 312 7.21 -14.43 -13.30
CA LYS A 312 6.36 -15.23 -12.43
C LYS A 312 5.83 -16.47 -13.16
N HIS A 313 5.42 -17.45 -12.38
CA HIS A 313 4.63 -18.60 -12.84
C HIS A 313 3.37 -18.75 -11.97
N LYS A 314 2.44 -19.60 -12.39
CA LYS A 314 1.14 -19.81 -11.74
C LYS A 314 1.24 -20.26 -10.27
N ASP A 315 2.35 -20.89 -9.88
CA ASP A 315 2.56 -21.52 -8.57
C ASP A 315 3.26 -20.60 -7.54
N VAL A 316 3.62 -19.36 -7.91
CA VAL A 316 4.22 -18.39 -6.97
C VAL A 316 3.18 -17.83 -6.00
N ARG A 317 3.62 -17.35 -4.82
CA ARG A 317 2.74 -16.84 -3.75
C ARG A 317 1.77 -15.72 -4.18
N ARG A 318 2.10 -14.95 -5.24
CA ARG A 318 1.19 -14.00 -5.88
C ARG A 318 1.38 -14.01 -7.40
N PRO A 319 0.65 -14.88 -8.14
CA PRO A 319 0.79 -15.08 -9.58
C PRO A 319 0.01 -14.00 -10.34
N VAL A 320 0.40 -12.74 -10.11
CA VAL A 320 -0.21 -11.55 -10.69
C VAL A 320 0.91 -10.56 -11.03
N SER A 321 0.93 -10.02 -12.24
CA SER A 321 1.94 -9.02 -12.61
C SER A 321 1.73 -7.70 -11.87
N LEU A 322 2.84 -7.10 -11.47
CA LEU A 322 2.91 -5.79 -10.80
C LEU A 322 3.58 -4.73 -11.68
N ALA A 323 4.09 -5.12 -12.85
CA ALA A 323 4.77 -4.23 -13.77
C ALA A 323 3.78 -3.28 -14.46
N PRO A 324 4.19 -2.06 -14.85
CA PRO A 324 3.29 -1.07 -15.44
C PRO A 324 2.52 -1.57 -16.67
N ARG A 325 3.19 -2.31 -17.55
CA ARG A 325 2.69 -2.80 -18.86
C ARG A 325 1.44 -3.69 -18.78
N ASN A 326 1.32 -4.49 -17.72
CA ASN A 326 0.30 -5.54 -17.58
C ASN A 326 -0.16 -5.68 -16.10
N LYS A 327 -0.29 -4.54 -15.42
CA LYS A 327 -0.50 -4.47 -13.97
C LYS A 327 -1.86 -5.05 -13.56
N GLY A 328 -1.83 -6.22 -12.91
CA GLY A 328 -3.02 -6.93 -12.45
C GLY A 328 -3.33 -8.22 -13.21
N ASP A 329 -2.61 -8.49 -14.30
CA ASP A 329 -2.82 -9.69 -15.11
C ASP A 329 -2.43 -10.94 -14.33
N LYS A 330 -3.30 -11.96 -14.35
CA LYS A 330 -3.04 -13.26 -13.71
C LYS A 330 -2.03 -14.04 -14.53
N ILE A 331 -1.01 -14.54 -13.86
CA ILE A 331 0.07 -15.32 -14.47
C ILE A 331 -0.34 -16.79 -14.50
N THR A 332 -0.52 -17.33 -15.70
CA THR A 332 -0.97 -18.71 -15.94
C THR A 332 0.14 -19.65 -16.40
N ARG A 333 1.29 -19.11 -16.85
CA ARG A 333 2.45 -19.88 -17.32
C ARG A 333 2.98 -20.84 -16.26
N SER A 334 3.51 -21.98 -16.69
CA SER A 334 4.12 -22.97 -15.80
C SER A 334 5.45 -22.47 -15.23
N LYS A 335 5.93 -23.13 -14.18
CA LYS A 335 7.28 -22.88 -13.63
C LYS A 335 8.37 -23.12 -14.67
N LEU A 336 8.23 -24.16 -15.49
CA LEU A 336 9.17 -24.48 -16.56
C LEU A 336 9.19 -23.36 -17.61
N ASP A 337 8.03 -22.87 -18.05
CA ASP A 337 7.94 -21.78 -19.02
C ASP A 337 8.62 -20.49 -18.51
N ALA A 338 8.55 -20.23 -17.20
CA ALA A 338 9.22 -19.09 -16.58
C ALA A 338 10.75 -19.24 -16.54
N LEU A 339 11.27 -20.46 -16.35
CA LEU A 339 12.69 -20.77 -16.47
C LEU A 339 13.17 -20.65 -17.92
N THR A 340 12.48 -21.31 -18.86
CA THR A 340 12.80 -21.25 -20.29
C THR A 340 12.78 -19.81 -20.81
N LEU A 341 11.84 -18.98 -20.35
CA LEU A 341 11.81 -17.55 -20.69
C LEU A 341 13.01 -16.80 -20.10
N ALA A 342 13.41 -17.07 -18.85
CA ALA A 342 14.59 -16.47 -18.24
C ALA A 342 15.87 -16.83 -18.99
N GLU A 343 16.01 -18.09 -19.40
CA GLU A 343 17.15 -18.57 -20.19
C GLU A 343 17.17 -17.95 -21.59
N ALA A 344 16.02 -17.88 -22.27
CA ALA A 344 15.89 -17.26 -23.60
C ALA A 344 16.07 -15.73 -23.60
N ILE A 345 15.84 -15.07 -22.46
CA ILE A 345 16.22 -13.67 -22.24
C ILE A 345 17.74 -13.56 -22.08
N ARG A 346 18.34 -14.41 -21.24
CA ARG A 346 19.78 -14.38 -20.99
C ARG A 346 20.60 -14.65 -22.26
N ALA A 347 20.20 -15.66 -23.05
CA ALA A 347 20.85 -16.05 -24.28
C ALA A 347 20.73 -15.01 -25.42
N ARG A 348 19.73 -14.12 -25.38
CA ARG A 348 19.54 -13.08 -26.43
C ARG A 348 20.58 -11.96 -26.40
N HIS A 349 21.33 -11.82 -25.30
CA HIS A 349 22.38 -10.80 -25.12
C HIS A 349 23.77 -11.43 -24.96
N GLY A 350 24.00 -12.60 -25.57
CA GLY A 350 25.30 -13.26 -25.62
C GLY A 350 25.45 -14.42 -24.64
N ASP A 351 26.67 -14.95 -24.61
CA ASP A 351 27.02 -16.14 -23.84
C ASP A 351 27.18 -15.83 -22.34
N GLN A 352 27.35 -16.85 -21.50
CA GLN A 352 27.35 -16.69 -20.03
C GLN A 352 28.45 -15.76 -19.46
N THR A 353 29.41 -15.36 -20.29
CA THR A 353 30.55 -14.48 -19.98
C THR A 353 30.40 -13.06 -20.53
N SER A 354 29.32 -12.76 -21.27
CA SER A 354 29.07 -11.43 -21.84
C SER A 354 28.73 -10.41 -20.76
N VAL A 355 29.43 -9.28 -20.78
CA VAL A 355 29.16 -8.11 -19.93
C VAL A 355 27.96 -7.36 -20.50
N TRP A 356 26.90 -7.21 -19.71
CA TRP A 356 25.72 -6.44 -20.09
C TRP A 356 25.91 -4.97 -19.69
N SER A 357 25.41 -4.05 -20.53
CA SER A 357 25.18 -2.68 -20.08
C SER A 357 23.92 -2.59 -19.21
N LEU A 358 23.87 -1.55 -18.37
CA LEU A 358 22.66 -1.27 -17.58
C LEU A 358 21.46 -0.95 -18.48
N ASP A 359 21.67 -0.26 -19.61
CA ASP A 359 20.58 0.12 -20.52
C ASP A 359 19.93 -1.10 -21.20
N GLU A 360 20.74 -2.10 -21.59
CA GLU A 360 20.21 -3.38 -22.08
C GLU A 360 19.39 -4.12 -21.01
N PHE A 361 19.93 -4.22 -19.78
CA PHE A 361 19.22 -4.91 -18.71
C PHE A 361 17.92 -4.20 -18.33
N THR A 362 17.91 -2.87 -18.26
CA THR A 362 16.69 -2.08 -17.97
C THR A 362 15.65 -2.18 -19.08
N ALA A 363 16.04 -2.28 -20.35
CA ALA A 363 15.13 -2.59 -21.45
C ALA A 363 14.43 -3.95 -21.26
N VAL A 364 15.20 -5.00 -20.94
CA VAL A 364 14.67 -6.33 -20.61
C VAL A 364 13.74 -6.28 -19.38
N VAL A 365 14.06 -5.49 -18.35
CA VAL A 365 13.18 -5.32 -17.20
C VAL A 365 11.83 -4.71 -17.61
N ARG A 366 11.84 -3.66 -18.44
CA ARG A 366 10.62 -2.99 -18.92
C ARG A 366 9.73 -3.93 -19.75
N GLU A 367 10.34 -4.82 -20.55
CA GLU A 367 9.62 -5.76 -21.40
C GLU A 367 9.12 -7.01 -20.66
N TYR A 368 9.94 -7.61 -19.79
CA TYR A 368 9.66 -8.94 -19.23
C TYR A 368 9.28 -8.97 -17.75
N SER A 369 9.82 -8.07 -16.92
CA SER A 369 9.63 -8.15 -15.47
C SER A 369 8.16 -7.98 -15.06
N GLU A 370 7.78 -8.62 -13.97
CA GLU A 370 6.42 -8.69 -13.42
C GLU A 370 6.39 -8.29 -11.93
N CYS A 371 7.49 -7.71 -11.45
CA CYS A 371 7.64 -7.14 -10.11
C CYS A 371 7.30 -5.64 -10.08
N GLY A 372 7.02 -5.13 -8.88
CA GLY A 372 6.89 -3.68 -8.65
C GLY A 372 8.20 -2.91 -8.88
N SER A 373 9.37 -3.58 -8.82
CA SER A 373 10.67 -2.97 -9.15
C SER A 373 10.79 -2.56 -10.62
N ALA A 374 9.97 -3.10 -11.53
CA ALA A 374 9.93 -2.67 -12.93
C ALA A 374 9.55 -1.18 -13.11
N LYS A 375 8.98 -0.53 -12.09
CA LYS A 375 8.76 0.93 -12.06
C LYS A 375 10.01 1.78 -11.82
N ARG A 376 11.09 1.14 -11.39
CA ARG A 376 12.43 1.72 -11.18
C ARG A 376 13.43 0.99 -12.07
N ASP A 377 12.97 0.52 -13.22
CA ASP A 377 13.78 -0.24 -14.19
C ASP A 377 14.50 -1.47 -13.59
N GLY A 378 13.93 -2.05 -12.53
CA GLY A 378 14.43 -3.26 -11.88
C GLY A 378 15.30 -2.99 -10.67
N ASP A 379 15.69 -1.73 -10.45
CA ASP A 379 16.55 -1.27 -9.36
C ASP A 379 16.08 -1.77 -7.99
N LEU A 380 17.01 -2.36 -7.24
CA LEU A 380 16.88 -2.74 -5.83
C LEU A 380 17.64 -1.77 -4.90
N GLY A 381 18.54 -0.96 -5.45
CA GLY A 381 19.47 -0.08 -4.73
C GLY A 381 20.69 -0.84 -4.20
N MET A 382 21.35 -0.23 -3.21
CA MET A 382 22.45 -0.83 -2.46
C MET A 382 21.94 -1.91 -1.52
N VAL A 383 22.26 -3.16 -1.83
CA VAL A 383 21.83 -4.36 -1.09
C VAL A 383 22.97 -4.87 -0.22
N GLU A 384 22.70 -5.14 1.05
CA GLU A 384 23.62 -5.79 1.99
C GLU A 384 23.43 -7.32 1.98
N SER A 385 24.50 -8.07 2.26
CA SER A 385 24.42 -9.53 2.41
C SER A 385 23.42 -9.91 3.51
N GLY A 386 22.56 -10.90 3.23
CA GLY A 386 21.47 -11.32 4.13
C GLY A 386 20.14 -10.56 3.97
N THR A 387 20.05 -9.52 3.12
CA THR A 387 18.78 -8.78 2.89
C THR A 387 17.69 -9.64 2.22
N TYR A 388 18.08 -10.65 1.44
CA TYR A 388 17.20 -11.50 0.64
C TYR A 388 17.35 -12.98 1.02
N THR A 389 16.49 -13.83 0.45
CA THR A 389 16.58 -15.29 0.63
C THR A 389 17.94 -15.82 0.20
N GLU A 390 18.39 -16.90 0.86
CA GLU A 390 19.71 -17.52 0.65
C GLU A 390 20.04 -17.75 -0.84
N LYS A 391 19.09 -18.33 -1.60
CA LYS A 391 19.23 -18.56 -3.06
C LYS A 391 19.47 -17.27 -3.85
N PHE A 392 18.73 -16.20 -3.54
CA PHE A 392 18.89 -14.90 -4.20
C PHE A 392 20.22 -14.24 -3.80
N GLY A 393 20.57 -14.29 -2.51
CA GLY A 393 21.82 -13.76 -1.97
C GLY A 393 23.04 -14.45 -2.58
N ALA A 394 23.09 -15.78 -2.59
CA ALA A 394 24.19 -16.55 -3.14
C ALA A 394 24.49 -16.19 -4.61
N ALA A 395 23.44 -16.02 -5.43
CA ALA A 395 23.59 -15.55 -6.80
C ALA A 395 24.04 -14.08 -6.88
N ALA A 396 23.34 -13.17 -6.20
CA ALA A 396 23.66 -11.73 -6.21
C ALA A 396 25.09 -11.40 -5.75
N PHE A 397 25.58 -12.11 -4.72
CA PHE A 397 26.89 -11.89 -4.11
C PHE A 397 28.03 -12.71 -4.76
N SER A 398 27.73 -13.60 -5.70
CA SER A 398 28.74 -14.23 -6.58
C SER A 398 28.98 -13.50 -7.91
N LEU A 399 28.07 -12.62 -8.35
CA LEU A 399 28.20 -11.88 -9.61
C LEU A 399 29.40 -10.92 -9.65
N GLY A 400 30.07 -10.85 -10.80
CA GLY A 400 30.93 -9.73 -11.21
C GLY A 400 30.12 -8.49 -11.58
N CYS A 401 30.76 -7.32 -11.67
CA CYS A 401 30.14 -6.09 -12.17
C CYS A 401 29.78 -6.27 -13.66
N GLY A 402 28.62 -5.78 -14.09
CA GLY A 402 28.10 -5.96 -15.44
C GLY A 402 27.59 -7.37 -15.78
N MET A 403 27.56 -8.30 -14.82
CA MET A 403 27.13 -9.69 -15.07
C MET A 403 25.66 -9.93 -14.70
N VAL A 404 25.01 -10.85 -15.43
CA VAL A 404 23.65 -11.35 -15.15
C VAL A 404 23.69 -12.79 -14.61
N SER A 405 22.90 -13.08 -13.58
CA SER A 405 22.82 -14.41 -12.96
C SER A 405 22.22 -15.47 -13.89
N ALA A 406 22.44 -16.74 -13.55
CA ALA A 406 21.53 -17.81 -13.94
C ALA A 406 20.11 -17.55 -13.38
N PRO A 407 19.06 -18.19 -13.94
CA PRO A 407 17.70 -18.10 -13.39
C PRO A 407 17.66 -18.59 -11.94
N VAL A 408 17.30 -17.70 -10.99
CA VAL A 408 17.21 -18.01 -9.56
C VAL A 408 15.76 -18.18 -9.15
N GLU A 409 15.40 -19.37 -8.66
CA GLU A 409 14.05 -19.63 -8.16
C GLU A 409 13.84 -19.15 -6.72
N THR A 410 12.74 -18.41 -6.49
CA THR A 410 12.24 -18.07 -5.15
C THR A 410 10.71 -18.22 -5.09
N GLU A 411 10.12 -18.07 -3.90
CA GLU A 411 8.66 -18.02 -3.71
C GLU A 411 7.94 -16.91 -4.51
N LEU A 412 8.69 -15.92 -5.01
CA LEU A 412 8.18 -14.81 -5.81
C LEU A 412 8.19 -15.09 -7.31
N GLY A 413 8.96 -16.07 -7.77
CA GLY A 413 9.17 -16.44 -9.17
C GLY A 413 10.64 -16.70 -9.52
N VAL A 414 10.95 -16.60 -10.81
CA VAL A 414 12.29 -16.78 -11.38
C VAL A 414 12.93 -15.41 -11.55
N HIS A 415 14.11 -15.21 -10.96
CA HIS A 415 14.85 -13.96 -11.02
C HIS A 415 16.05 -14.08 -11.96
N LEU A 416 16.26 -13.07 -12.81
CA LEU A 416 17.58 -12.72 -13.32
C LEU A 416 18.06 -11.51 -12.54
N ILE A 417 19.29 -11.57 -12.01
CA ILE A 417 19.90 -10.54 -11.18
C ILE A 417 21.06 -9.93 -11.96
N TYR A 418 21.12 -8.61 -12.05
CA TYR A 418 22.24 -7.86 -12.62
C TYR A 418 22.93 -7.06 -11.52
N ARG A 419 24.26 -6.99 -11.58
CA ARG A 419 25.09 -6.15 -10.70
C ARG A 419 25.66 -5.00 -11.52
N ALA A 420 25.32 -3.76 -11.17
CA ALA A 420 25.90 -2.60 -11.85
C ALA A 420 27.36 -2.35 -11.43
N GLU A 421 27.63 -2.39 -10.12
CA GLU A 421 28.92 -2.12 -9.48
C GLU A 421 29.21 -3.04 -8.29
#